data_AF-A0A1C7P5N7-F1
#
_entry.id   AF-A0A1C7P5N7-F1
#
_cell.length_a   1.000
_cell.length_b   1.000
_cell.length_c   1.000
_cell.angle_alpha   90.00
_cell.angle_beta   90.00
_cell.angle_gamma   90.00
#
_symmetry.space_group_name_H-M   'P 1'
#
loop_
_entity.id
_entity.type
_entity.pdbx_description
1 polymer ?
#
loop_
_entity_poly.entity_id
_entity_poly.type
_entity_poly.pdbx_seq_one_letter_code
_entity_poly.pdbx_strand_id
1 'polypeptide(L)'
;MSEALNGLATYIRETRGALISDAVISFGELTLTATSDNLIALLTFLRDDARCGFVNFTDICGVDWPQRPDRFDVVYHLLSPKQNLRIRVKIATGEDQPVPSACAVYPGADWFEREAYDMYGILFTGHPDLRRILTDYGFEGYPLRKDFPTTGFVEVRYNDEAKRVVYEPVELKQEFRNFDFMSPWEGTDYVLPGGEKANAK
;
A
#
# COMPACT_ATOMS: atom_id res chain seq x y z
N MET A 1 -3.98 -0.64 -25.05
CA MET A 1 -3.46 -0.33 -23.70
C MET A 1 -2.65 -1.50 -23.14
N SER A 2 -3.18 -2.74 -23.21
CA SER A 2 -2.45 -3.96 -22.82
C SER A 2 -1.12 -4.18 -23.58
N GLU A 3 -1.07 -3.91 -24.89
CA GLU A 3 0.13 -4.14 -25.70
C GLU A 3 1.32 -3.25 -25.30
N ALA A 4 1.08 -1.98 -24.97
CA ALA A 4 2.11 -1.07 -24.48
C ALA A 4 2.66 -1.51 -23.11
N LEU A 5 1.78 -2.02 -22.23
CA LEU A 5 2.18 -2.57 -20.93
C LEU A 5 2.94 -3.89 -21.07
N ASN A 6 2.54 -4.75 -22.01
CA ASN A 6 3.28 -5.97 -22.34
C ASN A 6 4.68 -5.66 -22.87
N GLY A 7 4.79 -4.67 -23.75
CA GLY A 7 6.08 -4.18 -24.26
C GLY A 7 6.96 -3.62 -23.14
N LEU A 8 6.37 -2.83 -22.24
CA LEU A 8 7.08 -2.30 -21.07
C LEU A 8 7.52 -3.41 -20.11
N ALA A 9 6.65 -4.36 -19.79
CA ALA A 9 6.97 -5.49 -18.93
C ALA A 9 8.11 -6.35 -19.50
N THR A 10 8.08 -6.60 -20.81
CA THR A 10 9.14 -7.33 -21.52
C THR A 10 10.46 -6.55 -21.47
N TYR A 11 10.42 -5.24 -21.74
CA TYR A 11 11.60 -4.37 -21.66
C TYR A 11 12.23 -4.35 -20.26
N ILE A 12 11.41 -4.27 -19.20
CA ILE A 12 11.90 -4.27 -17.82
C ILE A 12 12.52 -5.62 -17.47
N ARG A 13 11.91 -6.74 -17.91
CA ARG A 13 12.48 -8.09 -17.73
C ARG A 13 13.82 -8.26 -18.44
N GLU A 14 13.96 -7.76 -19.67
CA GLU A 14 15.20 -7.85 -20.43
C GLU A 14 16.31 -6.96 -19.86
N THR A 15 15.97 -5.73 -19.46
CA THR A 15 16.97 -4.73 -19.04
C THR A 15 17.40 -4.91 -17.58
N ARG A 16 16.45 -5.24 -16.70
CA ARG A 16 16.62 -5.28 -15.24
C ARG A 16 15.87 -6.44 -14.58
N GLY A 17 15.80 -7.60 -15.24
CA GLY A 17 15.14 -8.79 -14.71
C GLY A 17 15.65 -9.25 -13.33
N ALA A 18 16.91 -8.96 -12.98
CA ALA A 18 17.46 -9.30 -11.66
C ALA A 18 16.88 -8.47 -10.50
N LEU A 19 16.26 -7.32 -10.79
CA LEU A 19 15.67 -6.43 -9.77
C LEU A 19 14.21 -6.74 -9.45
N ILE A 20 13.55 -7.53 -10.30
CA ILE A 20 12.14 -7.90 -10.17
C ILE A 20 12.01 -9.41 -9.95
N SER A 21 11.16 -9.81 -9.03
CA SER A 21 10.82 -11.22 -8.85
C SER A 21 9.71 -11.65 -9.79
N ASP A 22 8.73 -10.79 -10.02
CA ASP A 22 7.60 -11.08 -10.91
C ASP A 22 7.05 -9.80 -11.57
N ALA A 23 6.35 -9.97 -12.69
CA ALA A 23 5.63 -8.90 -13.39
C ALA A 23 4.30 -9.44 -13.91
N VAL A 24 3.20 -8.97 -13.33
CA VAL A 24 1.85 -9.43 -13.64
C VAL A 24 1.03 -8.28 -14.19
N ILE A 25 0.32 -8.53 -15.29
CA ILE A 25 -0.65 -7.59 -15.87
C ILE A 25 -2.03 -8.11 -15.57
N SER A 26 -2.85 -7.32 -14.90
CA SER A 26 -4.23 -7.66 -14.56
C SER A 26 -5.10 -6.43 -14.69
N PHE A 27 -6.28 -6.57 -15.29
CA PHE A 27 -7.26 -5.49 -15.48
C PHE A 27 -6.69 -4.20 -16.12
N GLY A 28 -5.64 -4.33 -16.95
CA GLY A 28 -5.00 -3.19 -17.61
C GLY A 28 -3.96 -2.45 -16.75
N GLU A 29 -3.52 -3.03 -15.64
CA GLU A 29 -2.46 -2.47 -14.79
C GLU A 29 -1.26 -3.42 -14.71
N LEU A 30 -0.05 -2.87 -14.83
CA LEU A 30 1.19 -3.61 -14.63
C LEU A 30 1.63 -3.53 -13.16
N THR A 31 1.74 -4.68 -12.52
CA THR A 31 2.28 -4.83 -11.17
C THR A 31 3.64 -5.54 -11.23
N LEU A 32 4.67 -4.88 -10.74
CA LEU A 32 6.01 -5.41 -10.56
C LEU A 32 6.20 -5.83 -9.11
N THR A 33 6.64 -7.04 -8.87
CA THR A 33 7.02 -7.51 -7.53
C THR A 33 8.53 -7.44 -7.40
N ALA A 34 9.02 -6.85 -6.31
CA ALA A 34 10.44 -6.70 -6.02
C ALA A 34 10.74 -7.06 -4.57
N THR A 35 12.02 -7.24 -4.26
CA THR A 35 12.53 -7.40 -2.89
C THR A 35 12.91 -6.04 -2.29
N SER A 36 12.96 -5.94 -0.96
CA SER A 36 13.36 -4.73 -0.24
C SER A 36 14.72 -4.21 -0.69
N ASP A 37 15.72 -5.09 -0.84
CA ASP A 37 17.09 -4.72 -1.24
C ASP A 37 17.17 -4.06 -2.63
N ASN A 38 16.33 -4.53 -3.57
CA ASN A 38 16.34 -4.07 -4.95
C ASN A 38 15.44 -2.84 -5.18
N LEU A 39 14.68 -2.41 -4.17
CA LEU A 39 13.67 -1.36 -4.31
C LEU A 39 14.24 -0.07 -4.85
N ILE A 40 15.27 0.48 -4.20
CA ILE A 40 15.82 1.79 -4.54
C ILE A 40 16.42 1.77 -5.93
N ALA A 41 17.11 0.69 -6.29
CA ALA A 41 17.67 0.50 -7.62
C ALA A 41 16.56 0.44 -8.69
N LEU A 42 15.46 -0.26 -8.40
CA LEU A 42 14.30 -0.36 -9.30
C LEU A 42 13.59 0.98 -9.46
N LEU A 43 13.29 1.69 -8.37
CA LEU A 43 12.63 3.02 -8.43
C LEU A 43 13.49 4.04 -9.17
N THR A 44 14.80 4.04 -8.93
CA THR A 44 15.74 4.92 -9.63
C THR A 44 15.75 4.63 -11.12
N PHE A 45 15.79 3.36 -11.51
CA PHE A 45 15.72 2.95 -12.92
C PHE A 45 14.40 3.39 -13.57
N LEU A 46 13.26 3.17 -12.90
CA LEU A 46 11.94 3.53 -13.42
C LEU A 46 11.80 5.05 -13.62
N ARG A 47 12.43 5.84 -12.76
CA ARG A 47 12.46 7.32 -12.86
C ARG A 47 13.36 7.80 -14.01
N ASP A 48 14.59 7.29 -14.06
CA ASP A 48 15.66 7.85 -14.91
C ASP A 48 15.65 7.31 -16.35
N ASP A 49 15.10 6.11 -16.58
CA ASP A 49 15.07 5.50 -17.91
C ASP A 49 14.15 6.27 -18.87
N ALA A 50 14.67 6.60 -20.06
CA ALA A 50 13.97 7.43 -21.05
C ALA A 50 12.70 6.76 -21.63
N ARG A 51 12.62 5.42 -21.55
CA ARG A 51 11.46 4.61 -21.97
C ARG A 51 10.50 4.29 -20.82
N CYS A 52 10.81 4.67 -19.59
CA CYS A 52 9.91 4.52 -18.45
C CYS A 52 9.40 5.91 -18.02
N GLY A 53 10.32 6.81 -17.63
CA GLY A 53 10.01 8.19 -17.29
C GLY A 53 8.97 8.33 -16.18
N PHE A 54 8.96 7.44 -15.18
CA PHE A 54 8.04 7.49 -14.04
C PHE A 54 8.48 8.58 -13.06
N VAL A 55 8.27 9.83 -13.45
CA VAL A 55 8.68 11.00 -12.66
C VAL A 55 7.64 11.36 -11.60
N ASN A 56 6.36 11.04 -11.85
CA ASN A 56 5.29 11.36 -10.91
C ASN A 56 5.08 10.21 -9.93
N PHE A 57 5.40 10.49 -8.67
CA PHE A 57 5.05 9.65 -7.54
C PHE A 57 3.61 9.96 -7.12
N THR A 58 2.76 8.93 -7.10
CA THR A 58 1.32 9.10 -6.82
C THR A 58 1.00 8.76 -5.37
N ASP A 59 1.42 7.58 -4.90
CA ASP A 59 0.97 7.06 -3.61
C ASP A 59 1.86 5.89 -3.11
N ILE A 60 1.92 5.70 -1.78
CA ILE A 60 2.42 4.50 -1.11
C ILE A 60 1.33 3.97 -0.18
N CYS A 61 0.95 2.71 -0.38
CA CYS A 61 -0.01 2.01 0.47
C CYS A 61 0.65 0.82 1.17
N GLY A 62 0.32 0.60 2.44
CA GLY A 62 0.51 -0.70 3.10
C GLY A 62 -0.73 -1.57 2.94
N VAL A 63 -0.55 -2.89 2.85
CA VAL A 63 -1.63 -3.88 2.91
C VAL A 63 -1.24 -4.98 3.89
N ASP A 64 -2.11 -5.29 4.84
CA ASP A 64 -1.89 -6.32 5.84
C ASP A 64 -2.53 -7.66 5.44
N TRP A 65 -1.68 -8.69 5.28
CA TRP A 65 -2.00 -10.09 5.00
C TRP A 65 -1.57 -11.00 6.17
N PRO A 66 -2.39 -11.17 7.21
CA PRO A 66 -2.00 -11.88 8.43
C PRO A 66 -1.71 -13.37 8.23
N GLN A 67 -2.14 -13.97 7.11
CA GLN A 67 -1.87 -15.39 6.80
C GLN A 67 -0.50 -15.62 6.15
N ARG A 68 0.22 -14.58 5.74
CA ARG A 68 1.52 -14.68 5.06
C ARG A 68 2.67 -14.57 6.07
N PRO A 69 3.84 -15.19 5.80
CA PRO A 69 5.02 -15.02 6.64
C PRO A 69 5.50 -13.55 6.62
N ASP A 70 5.53 -12.95 5.43
CA ASP A 70 5.72 -11.52 5.27
C ASP A 70 4.34 -10.86 5.28
N ARG A 71 3.99 -10.32 6.46
CA ARG A 71 2.65 -9.83 6.78
C ARG A 71 2.23 -8.63 5.94
N PHE A 72 3.15 -7.72 5.62
CA PHE A 72 2.81 -6.46 4.97
C PHE A 72 3.25 -6.42 3.50
N ASP A 73 2.36 -6.01 2.61
CA ASP A 73 2.75 -5.60 1.26
C ASP A 73 2.84 -4.06 1.22
N VAL A 74 4.00 -3.53 0.85
CA VAL A 74 4.18 -2.10 0.53
C VAL A 74 4.03 -1.91 -0.97
N VAL A 75 3.08 -1.04 -1.35
CA VAL A 75 2.64 -0.84 -2.73
C VAL A 75 2.94 0.60 -3.13
N TYR A 76 3.79 0.77 -4.14
CA TYR A 76 4.16 2.05 -4.73
C TYR A 76 3.38 2.27 -6.02
N HIS A 77 2.79 3.44 -6.15
CA HIS A 77 2.05 3.87 -7.32
C HIS A 77 2.80 4.97 -8.06
N LEU A 78 3.13 4.69 -9.32
CA LEU A 78 3.90 5.61 -10.15
C LEU A 78 3.17 5.90 -11.45
N LEU A 79 3.34 7.14 -11.91
CA LEU A 79 2.79 7.65 -13.16
C LEU A 79 3.92 8.24 -14.01
N SER A 80 3.92 7.88 -15.29
CA SER A 80 4.77 8.49 -16.32
C SER A 80 3.93 9.48 -17.12
N PRO A 81 4.07 10.81 -16.90
CA PRO A 81 3.29 11.79 -17.67
C PRO A 81 3.64 11.80 -19.16
N LYS A 82 4.90 11.47 -19.50
CA LYS A 82 5.39 11.45 -20.89
C LYS A 82 4.71 10.35 -21.71
N GLN A 83 4.49 9.19 -21.11
CA GLN A 83 3.89 8.03 -21.78
C GLN A 83 2.42 7.83 -21.44
N ASN A 84 1.93 8.57 -20.43
CA ASN A 84 0.62 8.41 -19.83
C ASN A 84 0.34 6.96 -19.39
N LEU A 85 1.35 6.33 -18.77
CA LEU A 85 1.29 4.97 -18.25
C LEU A 85 1.40 4.97 -16.73
N ARG A 86 0.70 4.03 -16.08
CA ARG A 86 0.77 3.79 -14.64
C ARG A 86 1.35 2.41 -14.38
N ILE A 87 2.15 2.32 -13.33
CA ILE A 87 2.68 1.06 -12.83
C ILE A 87 2.53 0.99 -11.32
N ARG A 88 2.48 -0.24 -10.82
CA ARG A 88 2.46 -0.56 -9.41
C ARG A 88 3.70 -1.38 -9.07
N VAL A 89 4.46 -0.99 -8.06
CA VAL A 89 5.57 -1.79 -7.54
C VAL A 89 5.17 -2.31 -6.17
N LYS A 90 5.31 -3.62 -5.93
CA LYS A 90 4.95 -4.28 -4.68
C LYS A 90 6.17 -4.92 -4.04
N ILE A 91 6.23 -4.84 -2.72
CA ILE A 91 7.25 -5.50 -1.90
C ILE A 91 6.56 -6.12 -0.72
N ALA A 92 6.94 -7.35 -0.37
CA ALA A 92 6.52 -7.97 0.87
C ALA A 92 7.54 -7.68 1.98
N THR A 93 7.07 -7.38 3.18
CA THR A 93 7.89 -7.10 4.35
C THR A 93 7.27 -7.68 5.63
N GLY A 94 8.11 -8.17 6.53
CA GLY A 94 7.71 -8.57 7.87
C GLY A 94 7.57 -7.39 8.84
N GLU A 95 7.11 -7.66 10.07
CA GLU A 95 7.01 -6.65 11.14
C GLU A 95 8.36 -6.07 11.55
N ASP A 96 9.38 -6.91 11.67
CA ASP A 96 10.73 -6.51 12.12
C ASP A 96 11.69 -6.21 10.97
N GLN A 97 11.22 -6.32 9.72
CA GLN A 97 12.05 -6.09 8.55
C GLN A 97 11.83 -4.65 8.04
N PRO A 98 12.86 -3.79 8.12
CA PRO A 98 12.73 -2.44 7.60
C PRO A 98 12.87 -2.43 6.07
N VAL A 99 12.08 -1.56 5.43
CA VAL A 99 12.12 -1.29 3.99
C VAL A 99 12.99 -0.05 3.75
N PRO A 100 13.81 0.04 2.69
CA PRO A 100 14.53 1.27 2.40
C PRO A 100 13.58 2.38 1.95
N SER A 101 13.80 3.59 2.45
CA SER A 101 13.01 4.79 2.14
C SER A 101 13.21 5.22 0.68
N ALA A 102 12.10 5.41 -0.03
CA ALA A 102 12.04 5.97 -1.37
C ALA A 102 12.20 7.50 -1.39
N CYS A 103 12.32 8.18 -0.24
CA CYS A 103 12.54 9.62 -0.15
C CYS A 103 13.75 10.12 -0.95
N ALA A 104 14.80 9.30 -1.05
CA ALA A 104 15.99 9.61 -1.86
C ALA A 104 15.70 9.67 -3.37
N VAL A 105 14.68 8.95 -3.83
CA VAL A 105 14.27 8.91 -5.25
C VAL A 105 13.14 9.91 -5.52
N TYR A 106 12.13 9.92 -4.65
CA TYR A 106 10.96 10.77 -4.72
C TYR A 106 10.78 11.52 -3.40
N PRO A 107 11.09 12.83 -3.35
CA PRO A 107 10.91 13.64 -2.13
C PRO A 107 9.46 13.65 -1.60
N GLY A 108 8.48 13.42 -2.48
CA GLY A 108 7.07 13.31 -2.09
C GLY A 108 6.69 12.06 -1.30
N ALA A 109 7.58 11.05 -1.23
CA ALA A 109 7.35 9.82 -0.48
C ALA A 109 7.36 10.02 1.05
N ASP A 110 7.98 11.10 1.55
CA ASP A 110 8.16 11.41 2.97
C ASP A 110 6.85 11.30 3.78
N TRP A 111 5.77 11.89 3.28
CA TRP A 111 4.50 11.88 4.00
C TRP A 111 3.80 10.51 3.98
N PHE A 112 3.89 9.80 2.86
CA PHE A 112 3.24 8.50 2.72
C PHE A 112 4.01 7.39 3.45
N GLU A 113 5.33 7.47 3.53
CA GLU A 113 6.13 6.55 4.35
C GLU A 113 5.83 6.75 5.84
N ARG A 114 5.64 8.00 6.28
CA ARG A 114 5.17 8.30 7.64
C ARG A 114 3.75 7.80 7.91
N GLU A 115 2.85 7.92 6.94
CA GLU A 115 1.49 7.37 7.04
C GLU A 115 1.51 5.83 7.14
N ALA A 116 2.30 5.16 6.29
CA ALA A 116 2.46 3.71 6.33
C ALA A 116 3.06 3.24 7.67
N TYR A 117 4.00 4.00 8.23
CA TYR A 117 4.50 3.76 9.59
C TYR A 117 3.42 3.94 10.65
N ASP A 118 2.63 5.01 10.61
CA ASP A 118 1.63 5.30 11.63
C ASP A 118 0.42 4.34 11.60
N MET A 119 0.04 3.89 10.40
CA MET A 119 -1.13 3.03 10.20
C MET A 119 -0.84 1.54 10.31
N TYR A 120 0.31 1.09 9.79
CA TYR A 120 0.68 -0.34 9.72
C TYR A 120 1.90 -0.69 10.57
N GLY A 121 2.72 0.29 10.96
CA GLY A 121 3.96 0.04 11.70
C GLY A 121 5.12 -0.44 10.83
N ILE A 122 5.07 -0.17 9.52
CA ILE A 122 6.17 -0.52 8.61
C ILE A 122 7.33 0.45 8.86
N LEU A 123 8.51 -0.10 9.12
CA LEU A 123 9.72 0.69 9.38
C LEU A 123 10.44 1.02 8.07
N PHE A 124 10.83 2.29 7.91
CA PHE A 124 11.60 2.75 6.75
C PHE A 124 13.03 3.15 7.16
N THR A 125 14.04 2.55 6.52
CA THR A 125 15.45 2.88 6.72
C THR A 125 15.90 4.02 5.81
N GLY A 126 16.64 4.99 6.36
CA GLY A 126 17.11 6.16 5.61
C GLY A 126 16.08 7.29 5.46
N HIS A 127 14.94 7.21 6.15
CA HIS A 127 13.94 8.27 6.20
C HIS A 127 14.43 9.46 7.05
N PRO A 128 14.23 10.73 6.63
CA PRO A 128 14.71 11.91 7.36
C PRO A 128 14.02 12.15 8.72
N ASP A 129 12.69 12.03 8.79
CA ASP A 129 11.90 12.23 10.02
C ASP A 129 10.74 11.22 10.11
N LEU A 130 11.03 9.99 10.54
CA LEU A 130 10.01 8.96 10.68
C LEU A 130 9.28 9.09 12.02
N ARG A 131 8.07 9.66 11.98
CA ARG A 131 7.18 9.80 13.14
C ARG A 131 5.71 9.75 12.73
N ARG A 132 4.84 9.49 13.70
CA ARG A 132 3.38 9.49 13.56
C ARG A 132 2.88 10.80 12.94
N ILE A 133 1.76 10.74 12.21
CA ILE A 133 1.22 11.90 11.47
C ILE A 133 -0.31 12.00 11.54
N LEU A 134 -1.03 10.88 11.55
CA LEU A 134 -2.49 10.85 11.60
C LEU A 134 -3.03 10.54 13.00
N THR A 135 -2.34 9.70 13.77
CA THR A 135 -2.79 9.29 15.11
C THR A 135 -2.50 10.35 16.17
N ASP A 136 -3.18 10.23 17.32
CA ASP A 136 -2.92 11.08 18.47
C ASP A 136 -1.48 10.87 19.00
N TYR A 137 -0.92 11.88 19.66
CA TYR A 137 0.48 11.89 20.08
C TYR A 137 0.84 10.76 21.04
N GLY A 138 -0.10 10.33 21.88
CA GLY A 138 0.05 9.23 22.83
C GLY A 138 -0.58 7.91 22.36
N PHE A 139 -0.90 7.77 21.07
CA PHE A 139 -1.60 6.60 20.56
C PHE A 139 -0.69 5.36 20.56
N GLU A 140 -1.16 4.29 21.18
CA GLU A 140 -0.48 2.99 21.22
C GLU A 140 -1.14 2.03 20.21
N GLY A 141 -0.33 1.46 19.33
CA GLY A 141 -0.79 0.57 18.26
C GLY A 141 -0.81 1.20 16.87
N TYR A 142 -1.34 0.42 15.92
CA TYR A 142 -1.36 0.67 14.48
C TYR A 142 -2.77 0.39 13.93
N PRO A 143 -3.57 1.43 13.61
CA PRO A 143 -5.02 1.29 13.37
C PRO A 143 -5.44 0.40 12.20
N LEU A 144 -4.66 0.35 11.11
CA LEU A 144 -5.07 -0.36 9.88
C LEU A 144 -4.64 -1.83 9.85
N ARG A 145 -3.99 -2.31 10.91
CA ARG A 145 -3.71 -3.73 11.04
C ARG A 145 -5.01 -4.51 11.32
N LYS A 146 -5.13 -5.72 10.75
CA LYS A 146 -6.35 -6.53 10.82
C LYS A 146 -6.68 -7.08 12.21
N ASP A 147 -5.72 -7.07 13.12
CA ASP A 147 -5.86 -7.41 14.54
C ASP A 147 -6.34 -6.23 15.39
N PHE A 148 -6.28 -5.00 14.88
CA PHE A 148 -6.72 -3.82 15.63
C PHE A 148 -8.25 -3.69 15.62
N PRO A 149 -8.91 -3.51 16.79
CA PRO A 149 -10.37 -3.37 16.85
C PRO A 149 -10.82 -2.04 16.25
N THR A 150 -11.94 -2.04 15.53
CA THR A 150 -12.48 -0.84 14.86
C THR A 150 -12.71 0.33 15.83
N THR A 151 -13.07 0.05 17.08
CA THR A 151 -13.33 1.07 18.11
C THR A 151 -12.03 1.58 18.75
N GLY A 152 -10.92 0.85 18.63
CA GLY A 152 -9.72 1.08 19.43
C GLY A 152 -9.88 0.63 20.88
N PHE A 153 -8.92 1.01 21.72
CA PHE A 153 -8.85 0.60 23.12
C PHE A 153 -9.22 1.71 24.11
N VAL A 154 -9.11 2.97 23.69
CA VAL A 154 -9.24 4.14 24.55
C VAL A 154 -10.28 5.11 23.99
N GLU A 155 -11.03 5.73 24.90
CA GLU A 155 -11.90 6.87 24.62
C GLU A 155 -11.44 8.10 25.43
N VAL A 156 -11.89 9.27 25.00
CA VAL A 156 -11.56 10.55 25.65
C VAL A 156 -12.79 11.18 26.27
N ARG A 157 -12.68 11.63 27.52
CA ARG A 157 -13.70 12.44 28.18
C ARG A 157 -13.08 13.61 28.92
N TYR A 158 -13.84 14.69 29.06
CA TYR A 158 -13.46 15.79 29.94
C TYR A 158 -13.77 15.43 31.40
N ASN A 159 -12.77 15.56 32.28
CA ASN A 159 -12.95 15.39 33.72
C ASN A 159 -12.94 16.78 34.39
N ASP A 160 -14.06 17.16 35.00
CA ASP A 160 -14.23 18.47 35.62
C ASP A 160 -13.45 18.62 36.94
N GLU A 161 -13.16 17.53 37.66
CA GLU A 161 -12.34 17.58 38.88
C GLU A 161 -10.87 17.85 38.54
N ALA A 162 -10.36 17.16 37.51
CA ALA A 162 -8.99 17.32 37.05
C ALA A 162 -8.80 18.50 36.07
N LYS A 163 -9.89 19.14 35.64
CA LYS A 163 -9.94 20.22 34.62
C LYS A 163 -9.14 19.91 33.36
N ARG A 164 -9.14 18.64 32.92
CA ARG A 164 -8.40 18.16 31.75
C ARG A 164 -9.13 17.02 31.04
N VAL A 165 -8.74 16.77 29.79
CA VAL A 165 -9.16 15.57 29.05
C VAL A 165 -8.39 14.36 29.60
N VAL A 166 -9.11 13.28 29.86
CA VAL A 166 -8.56 12.00 30.34
C VAL A 166 -8.84 10.91 29.31
N TYR A 167 -7.89 9.97 29.20
CA TYR A 167 -8.01 8.77 28.38
C TYR A 167 -8.46 7.62 29.28
N GLU A 168 -9.52 6.93 28.91
CA GLU A 168 -10.08 5.80 29.65
C GLU A 168 -10.33 4.61 28.70
N PRO A 169 -10.36 3.37 29.20
CA PRO A 169 -10.75 2.22 28.38
C PRO A 169 -12.14 2.43 27.78
N VAL A 170 -12.32 2.04 26.53
CA VAL A 170 -13.57 2.29 25.81
C VAL A 170 -14.76 1.54 26.42
N GLU A 171 -15.87 2.25 26.65
CA GLU A 171 -17.13 1.68 27.11
C GLU A 171 -18.27 2.10 26.16
N LEU A 172 -18.58 1.23 25.20
CA LEU A 172 -19.65 1.51 24.25
C LEU A 172 -21.03 1.23 24.86
N LYS A 173 -21.90 2.24 24.89
CA LYS A 173 -23.33 2.07 25.24
C LYS A 173 -24.06 1.10 24.30
N GLN A 174 -23.61 1.03 23.06
CA GLN A 174 -24.10 0.09 22.06
C GLN A 174 -22.90 -0.54 21.35
N GLU A 175 -22.80 -1.85 21.41
CA GLU A 175 -21.74 -2.60 20.75
C GLU A 175 -21.84 -2.51 19.22
N PHE A 176 -20.68 -2.63 18.57
CA PHE A 176 -20.60 -2.73 17.12
C PHE A 176 -21.25 -4.03 16.64
N ARG A 177 -22.27 -3.92 15.78
CA ARG A 177 -22.94 -5.07 15.19
C ARG A 177 -22.27 -5.43 13.87
N ASN A 178 -21.56 -6.56 13.85
CA ASN A 178 -21.01 -7.10 12.61
C ASN A 178 -22.08 -7.90 11.87
N PHE A 179 -22.42 -7.47 10.65
CA PHE A 179 -23.38 -8.16 9.80
C PHE A 179 -22.62 -8.96 8.74
N ASP A 180 -22.90 -10.25 8.67
CA ASP A 180 -22.39 -11.09 7.59
C ASP A 180 -23.28 -10.93 6.36
N PHE A 181 -22.73 -10.32 5.31
CA PHE A 181 -23.39 -10.15 4.01
C PHE A 181 -22.95 -11.21 2.99
N MET A 182 -22.10 -12.17 3.38
CA MET A 182 -21.63 -13.20 2.48
C MET A 182 -22.77 -14.15 2.12
N SER A 183 -22.99 -14.33 0.82
CA SER A 183 -23.89 -15.35 0.32
C SER A 183 -23.27 -16.75 0.56
N PRO A 184 -24.06 -17.74 1.00
CA PRO A 184 -23.58 -19.12 1.10
C PRO A 184 -23.39 -19.78 -0.28
N TRP A 185 -23.86 -19.14 -1.35
CA TRP A 185 -23.71 -19.59 -2.72
C TRP A 185 -22.55 -18.87 -3.40
N GLU A 186 -21.70 -19.63 -4.09
CA GLU A 186 -20.70 -19.09 -5.02
C GLU A 186 -21.44 -18.22 -6.06
N GLY A 187 -21.05 -16.95 -6.17
CA GLY A 187 -21.71 -16.00 -7.06
C GLY A 187 -21.71 -16.52 -8.50
N THR A 188 -22.84 -16.44 -9.18
CA THR A 188 -22.90 -16.78 -10.61
C THR A 188 -22.03 -15.79 -11.39
N ASP A 189 -21.25 -16.28 -12.36
CA ASP A 189 -20.58 -15.44 -13.36
C ASP A 189 -21.63 -14.70 -14.17
N TYR A 190 -22.05 -13.53 -13.71
CA TYR A 190 -22.96 -12.68 -14.45
C TYR A 190 -22.23 -12.15 -15.68
N VAL A 191 -22.44 -12.79 -16.82
CA VAL A 191 -22.22 -12.12 -18.11
C VAL A 191 -23.26 -11.01 -18.19
N LEU A 192 -22.85 -9.79 -17.84
CA LEU A 192 -23.69 -8.61 -18.00
C LEU A 192 -24.27 -8.61 -19.42
N PRO A 193 -25.58 -8.37 -19.62
CA PRO A 193 -26.16 -8.27 -20.96
C PRO A 193 -25.43 -7.17 -21.75
N GLY A 194 -24.65 -7.56 -22.76
CA GLY A 194 -23.73 -6.69 -23.50
C GLY A 194 -22.22 -7.01 -23.35
N GLY A 195 -21.85 -7.87 -22.41
CA GLY A 195 -20.48 -8.38 -22.18
C GLY A 195 -20.01 -9.40 -23.21
N GLU A 196 -20.90 -9.92 -24.06
CA GLU A 196 -20.56 -10.82 -25.18
C GLU A 196 -19.55 -10.19 -26.17
N LYS A 197 -19.51 -8.86 -26.26
CA LYS A 197 -18.53 -8.13 -27.08
C LYS A 197 -17.15 -7.96 -26.42
N ALA A 198 -17.03 -8.19 -25.11
CA ALA A 198 -15.76 -8.07 -24.39
C ALA A 198 -14.86 -9.29 -24.59
N ASN A 199 -15.46 -10.48 -24.79
CA ASN A 199 -14.75 -11.73 -25.05
C ASN A 199 -14.52 -12.01 -26.55
N ALA A 200 -15.00 -11.14 -27.43
CA ALA A 200 -14.80 -11.22 -28.87
C ALA A 200 -13.70 -10.24 -29.32
N LYS A 201 -12.45 -10.50 -28.92
CA LYS A 201 -11.26 -9.95 -29.57
C LYS A 201 -10.00 -10.75 -29.26
#